data_AF-A0A5M4A9Y9-F1
#
_entry.id   AF-A0A5M4A9Y9-F1
#
_cell.length_a   1.000
_cell.length_b   1.000
_cell.length_c   1.000
_cell.angle_alpha   90.00
_cell.angle_beta   90.00
_cell.angle_gamma   90.00
#
_symmetry.space_group_name_H-M   'P 1'
#
loop_
_entity.id
_entity.type
_entity.pdbx_description
1 polymer ?
#
loop_
_entity_poly.entity_id
_entity_poly.type
_entity_poly.pdbx_seq_one_letter_code
_entity_poly.pdbx_strand_id
1 'polypeptide(L)'
;MKIRCLIVDDEPLARAVLRDHIRKIDFLELAGECRNALEATSEILKGGIDLVFLDINMPVMSGIELAKQIKEMPTLIFTTAYSEHALEGFELDAVDYLVKPITFNRFVRAVNKAVKWLSRNDNSLKEMEEAKESVAQADESFAYFKVENKMVRLMLADIIAAESQGHYVKIYTAKENHLVYQSISQLEERLPSGIFIRCHRSFIINIRHIRAMTYHHIETDILKVPIGRSYKASVQHIIAK
;
A
#
# COMPACT_ATOMS: atom_id res chain seq x y z
N MET A 1 1.83 -19.80 9.23
CA MET A 1 1.42 -20.29 7.91
C MET A 1 2.29 -19.61 6.88
N LYS A 2 2.80 -20.31 5.86
CA LYS A 2 3.58 -19.69 4.78
C LYS A 2 2.63 -19.27 3.66
N ILE A 3 2.86 -18.09 3.11
CA ILE A 3 2.11 -17.56 1.95
C ILE A 3 2.77 -18.11 0.70
N ARG A 4 2.03 -18.90 -0.07
CA ARG A 4 2.49 -19.54 -1.31
C ARG A 4 2.41 -18.55 -2.47
N CYS A 5 3.57 -18.20 -2.99
CA CYS A 5 3.75 -17.18 -4.02
C CYS A 5 3.98 -17.82 -5.39
N LEU A 6 3.32 -17.30 -6.42
CA LEU A 6 3.61 -17.58 -7.83
C LEU A 6 4.23 -16.35 -8.48
N ILE A 7 5.33 -16.52 -9.23
CA ILE A 7 5.89 -15.46 -10.08
C ILE A 7 5.51 -15.73 -11.53
N VAL A 8 4.99 -14.73 -12.23
CA VAL A 8 4.61 -14.80 -13.64
C VAL A 8 5.24 -13.62 -14.36
N ASP A 9 6.29 -13.88 -15.13
CA ASP A 9 7.05 -12.84 -15.85
C ASP A 9 7.82 -13.53 -16.98
N ASP A 10 7.81 -13.02 -18.21
CA ASP A 10 8.54 -13.61 -19.33
C ASP A 10 10.06 -13.38 -19.21
N GLU A 11 10.49 -12.32 -18.52
CA GLU A 11 11.89 -11.95 -18.33
C GLU A 11 12.59 -12.77 -17.22
N PRO A 12 13.62 -13.59 -17.55
CA PRO A 12 14.31 -14.41 -16.56
C PRO A 12 14.97 -13.62 -15.41
N LEU A 13 15.45 -12.41 -15.69
CA LEU A 13 16.09 -11.55 -14.69
C LEU A 13 15.09 -11.02 -13.67
N ALA A 14 13.89 -10.65 -14.11
CA ALA A 14 12.84 -10.18 -13.20
C ALA A 14 12.38 -11.30 -12.27
N ARG A 15 12.20 -12.52 -12.80
CA ARG A 15 11.92 -13.72 -11.98
C ARG A 15 13.02 -13.98 -10.96
N ALA A 16 14.29 -13.86 -11.36
CA ALA A 16 15.41 -14.04 -10.44
C ALA A 16 15.41 -13.03 -9.28
N VAL A 17 15.16 -11.75 -9.57
CA VAL A 17 15.05 -10.69 -8.55
C VAL A 17 13.91 -10.98 -7.57
N LEU A 18 12.72 -11.33 -8.07
CA LEU A 18 11.58 -11.65 -7.22
C LEU A 18 11.83 -12.90 -6.37
N ARG A 19 12.41 -13.96 -6.96
CA ARG A 19 12.81 -15.16 -6.22
C ARG A 19 13.77 -14.84 -5.10
N ASP A 20 14.79 -14.02 -5.35
CA ASP A 20 15.77 -13.64 -4.34
C ASP A 20 15.16 -12.80 -3.22
N HIS A 21 14.18 -11.95 -3.54
CA HIS A 21 13.43 -11.20 -2.53
C HIS A 21 12.51 -12.10 -1.70
N ILE A 22 11.79 -13.03 -2.33
CA ILE A 22 10.94 -14.01 -1.64
C ILE A 22 11.76 -14.85 -0.67
N ARG A 23 12.94 -15.34 -1.09
CA ARG A 23 13.84 -16.16 -0.25
C ARG A 23 14.35 -15.46 1.00
N LYS A 24 14.35 -14.12 1.03
CA LYS A 24 14.78 -13.33 2.20
C LYS A 24 13.68 -13.16 3.25
N ILE A 25 12.47 -13.65 3.01
CA ILE A 25 11.31 -13.47 3.89
C ILE A 25 10.77 -14.84 4.30
N ASP A 26 10.90 -15.18 5.59
CA ASP A 26 10.61 -16.53 6.11
C ASP A 26 9.16 -16.99 5.95
N PHE A 27 8.22 -16.03 5.95
CA PHE A 27 6.79 -16.32 5.82
C PHE A 27 6.30 -16.42 4.38
N LEU A 28 7.18 -16.22 3.38
CA LEU A 28 6.86 -16.46 1.97
C LEU A 28 7.44 -17.79 1.50
N GLU A 29 6.72 -18.44 0.59
CA GLU A 29 7.16 -19.67 -0.05
C GLU A 29 6.99 -19.54 -1.56
N LEU A 30 8.06 -19.69 -2.33
CA LEU A 30 7.96 -19.70 -3.79
C LEU A 30 7.39 -21.05 -4.25
N ALA A 31 6.13 -21.06 -4.67
CA ALA A 31 5.44 -22.25 -5.14
C ALA A 31 5.75 -22.57 -6.62
N GLY A 32 6.08 -21.55 -7.42
CA GLY A 32 6.42 -21.73 -8.83
C GLY A 32 6.82 -20.44 -9.55
N GLU A 33 7.36 -20.62 -10.75
CA GLU A 33 7.72 -19.56 -11.70
C GLU A 33 7.12 -19.91 -13.07
N CYS A 34 6.37 -18.99 -13.67
CA CYS A 34 5.78 -19.12 -15.00
C CYS A 34 6.36 -18.05 -15.92
N ARG A 35 6.61 -18.39 -17.18
CA ARG A 35 7.14 -17.45 -18.19
C ARG A 35 6.08 -16.86 -19.11
N ASN A 36 4.83 -17.28 -18.97
CA ASN A 36 3.71 -16.83 -19.81
C ASN A 36 2.37 -17.06 -19.10
N ALA A 37 1.32 -16.47 -19.67
CA ALA A 37 -0.03 -16.57 -19.14
C ALA A 37 -0.60 -18.00 -19.13
N LEU A 38 -0.28 -18.85 -20.10
CA LEU A 38 -0.81 -20.23 -20.18
C LEU A 38 -0.30 -21.11 -19.02
N GLU A 39 0.99 -21.01 -18.72
CA GLU A 39 1.60 -21.68 -17.57
C GLU A 39 0.99 -21.16 -16.26
N ALA A 40 0.82 -19.84 -16.14
CA ALA A 40 0.24 -19.20 -14.97
C ALA A 40 -1.21 -19.65 -14.72
N THR A 41 -2.07 -19.66 -15.74
CA THR A 41 -3.45 -20.14 -15.64
C THR A 41 -3.49 -21.58 -15.13
N SER A 42 -2.62 -22.44 -15.66
CA SER A 42 -2.55 -23.84 -15.25
C SER A 42 -2.16 -24.01 -13.77
N GLU A 43 -1.21 -23.22 -13.28
CA GLU A 43 -0.80 -23.25 -11.87
C GLU A 43 -1.83 -22.63 -10.93
N ILE A 44 -2.47 -21.52 -11.31
CA ILE A 44 -3.49 -20.87 -10.49
C ILE A 44 -4.72 -21.78 -10.33
N LEU A 45 -5.15 -22.44 -11.40
CA LEU A 45 -6.31 -23.35 -11.37
C LEU A 45 -6.06 -24.64 -10.58
N LYS A 46 -4.81 -25.07 -10.39
CA LYS A 46 -4.48 -26.19 -9.48
C LYS A 46 -4.76 -25.83 -8.02
N GLY A 47 -4.81 -24.55 -7.69
CA GLY A 47 -5.12 -24.04 -6.37
C GLY A 47 -3.94 -24.04 -5.40
N GLY A 48 -4.16 -23.40 -4.25
CA GLY A 48 -3.18 -23.28 -3.17
C GLY A 48 -2.09 -22.22 -3.40
N ILE A 49 -2.27 -21.32 -4.36
CA ILE A 49 -1.49 -20.09 -4.47
C ILE A 49 -2.24 -18.99 -3.72
N ASP A 50 -1.54 -18.30 -2.82
CA ASP A 50 -2.12 -17.23 -2.01
C ASP A 50 -1.83 -15.84 -2.61
N LEU A 51 -0.66 -15.70 -3.24
CA LEU A 51 -0.15 -14.44 -3.78
C LEU A 51 0.49 -14.65 -5.16
N VAL A 52 0.12 -13.82 -6.14
CA VAL A 52 0.69 -13.83 -7.48
C VAL A 52 1.41 -12.51 -7.76
N PHE A 53 2.67 -12.58 -8.17
CA PHE A 53 3.41 -11.48 -8.78
C PHE A 53 3.30 -11.62 -10.30
N LEU A 54 2.60 -10.70 -10.95
CA LEU A 54 2.23 -10.83 -12.37
C LEU A 54 2.77 -9.66 -13.18
N ASP A 55 3.59 -9.94 -14.19
CA ASP A 55 4.02 -8.93 -15.15
C ASP A 55 2.88 -8.50 -16.07
N ILE A 56 2.77 -7.18 -16.27
CA ILE A 56 1.77 -6.62 -17.18
C ILE A 56 2.12 -6.91 -18.64
N ASN A 57 3.40 -6.80 -19.01
CA ASN A 57 3.84 -6.77 -20.40
C ASN A 57 4.42 -8.12 -20.82
N MET A 58 3.56 -9.11 -20.99
CA MET A 58 3.95 -10.42 -21.49
C MET A 58 3.53 -10.63 -22.96
N PRO A 59 4.31 -11.39 -23.75
CA PRO A 59 3.93 -11.76 -25.12
C PRO A 59 2.63 -12.57 -25.16
N VAL A 60 1.91 -12.46 -26.28
CA VAL A 60 0.65 -13.18 -26.60
C VAL A 60 -0.55 -12.77 -25.74
N MET A 61 -0.39 -12.64 -24.42
CA MET A 61 -1.42 -12.21 -23.49
C MET A 61 -0.77 -11.40 -22.36
N SER A 62 -1.28 -10.19 -22.14
CA SER A 62 -0.84 -9.32 -21.06
C SER A 62 -1.28 -9.86 -19.69
N GLY A 63 -0.58 -9.46 -18.62
CA GLY A 63 -1.00 -9.79 -17.26
C GLY A 63 -2.37 -9.22 -16.90
N ILE A 64 -2.76 -8.09 -17.48
CA ILE A 64 -4.08 -7.48 -17.26
C ILE A 64 -5.18 -8.36 -17.87
N GLU A 65 -4.98 -8.85 -19.10
CA GLU A 65 -5.92 -9.76 -19.76
C GLU A 65 -6.05 -11.07 -18.99
N LEU A 66 -4.92 -11.64 -18.53
CA LEU A 66 -4.91 -12.83 -17.70
C LEU A 66 -5.73 -12.64 -16.42
N ALA A 67 -5.49 -11.56 -15.69
CA ALA A 67 -6.20 -11.26 -14.44
C ALA A 67 -7.72 -11.10 -14.65
N LYS A 68 -8.15 -10.56 -15.81
CA LYS A 68 -9.58 -10.45 -16.16
C LYS A 68 -10.22 -11.80 -16.51
N GLN A 69 -9.45 -12.78 -16.97
CA GLN A 69 -9.97 -14.11 -17.35
C GLN A 69 -10.12 -15.05 -16.16
N ILE A 70 -9.33 -14.89 -15.11
CA ILE A 70 -9.36 -15.75 -13.92
C ILE A 70 -10.42 -15.22 -12.95
N LYS A 71 -11.53 -15.95 -12.83
CA LYS A 71 -12.67 -15.57 -11.98
C LYS A 71 -12.32 -15.46 -10.49
N GLU A 72 -11.52 -16.39 -9.99
CA GLU A 72 -11.07 -16.43 -8.59
C GLU A 72 -9.55 -16.24 -8.57
N MET A 73 -9.13 -15.01 -8.87
CA MET A 73 -7.72 -14.65 -8.85
C MET A 73 -7.23 -14.62 -7.40
N PRO A 74 -6.10 -15.28 -7.05
CA PRO A 74 -5.46 -15.07 -5.77
C PRO A 74 -5.06 -13.61 -5.58
N THR A 75 -4.60 -13.27 -4.38
CA THR A 75 -4.10 -11.92 -4.11
C THR A 75 -3.06 -11.53 -5.15
N LEU A 76 -3.23 -10.37 -5.78
CA LEU A 76 -2.45 -9.99 -6.95
C LEU A 76 -1.57 -8.76 -6.68
N ILE A 77 -0.30 -8.85 -7.06
CA ILE A 77 0.61 -7.71 -7.15
C ILE A 77 1.13 -7.68 -8.59
N PHE A 78 0.88 -6.57 -9.29
CA PHE A 78 1.42 -6.41 -10.64
C PHE A 78 2.89 -5.99 -10.60
N THR A 79 3.66 -6.43 -11.60
CA THR A 79 4.98 -5.91 -11.92
C THR A 79 4.95 -5.24 -13.29
N THR A 80 5.69 -4.17 -13.48
CA THR A 80 5.70 -3.44 -14.75
C THR A 80 7.00 -2.69 -14.98
N ALA A 81 7.41 -2.57 -16.24
CA ALA A 81 8.53 -1.72 -16.66
C ALA A 81 8.17 -0.23 -16.76
N TYR A 82 6.88 0.11 -16.80
CA TYR A 82 6.44 1.50 -16.97
C TYR A 82 5.61 1.98 -15.77
N SER A 83 5.93 3.17 -15.27
CA SER A 83 5.21 3.82 -14.17
C SER A 83 3.76 4.20 -14.52
N GLU A 84 3.43 4.25 -15.80
CA GLU A 84 2.18 4.80 -16.34
C GLU A 84 1.02 3.79 -16.34
N HIS A 85 1.29 2.48 -16.39
CA HIS A 85 0.26 1.42 -16.29
C HIS A 85 -0.31 1.24 -14.87
N ALA A 86 0.27 1.88 -13.86
CA ALA A 86 -0.30 1.89 -12.50
C ALA A 86 -1.68 2.59 -12.44
N LEU A 87 -2.02 3.39 -13.46
CA LEU A 87 -3.30 4.08 -13.58
C LEU A 87 -4.40 3.22 -14.23
N GLU A 88 -4.08 2.36 -15.19
CA GLU A 88 -5.04 1.48 -15.87
C GLU A 88 -5.39 0.24 -15.04
N GLY A 89 -4.49 -0.15 -14.12
CA GLY A 89 -4.72 -1.26 -13.20
C GLY A 89 -5.79 -1.02 -12.14
N PHE A 90 -6.27 0.22 -11.96
CA PHE A 90 -7.31 0.55 -10.97
C PHE A 90 -8.68 -0.13 -11.22
N GLU A 91 -8.91 -0.69 -12.42
CA GLU A 91 -10.10 -1.51 -12.70
C GLU A 91 -9.98 -2.96 -12.21
N LEU A 92 -8.78 -3.40 -11.80
CA LEU A 92 -8.53 -4.76 -11.30
C LEU A 92 -8.21 -4.69 -9.80
N ASP A 93 -8.78 -5.59 -9.00
CA ASP A 93 -8.62 -5.69 -7.53
C ASP A 93 -7.20 -6.12 -7.08
N ALA A 94 -6.15 -5.58 -7.71
CA ALA A 94 -4.77 -5.81 -7.31
C ALA A 94 -4.44 -5.04 -6.02
N VAL A 95 -3.63 -5.65 -5.16
CA VAL A 95 -3.24 -5.07 -3.87
C VAL A 95 -2.11 -4.05 -4.00
N ASP A 96 -1.22 -4.22 -4.98
CA ASP A 96 -0.14 -3.25 -5.22
C ASP A 96 0.50 -3.38 -6.62
N TYR A 97 1.32 -2.39 -6.98
CA TYR A 97 2.09 -2.34 -8.24
C TYR A 97 3.59 -2.12 -7.98
N LEU A 98 4.43 -2.98 -8.55
CA LEU A 98 5.88 -2.94 -8.45
C LEU A 98 6.49 -2.50 -9.79
N VAL A 99 7.07 -1.30 -9.81
CA VAL A 99 7.81 -0.83 -10.98
C VAL A 99 9.22 -1.44 -10.99
N LYS A 100 9.63 -1.98 -12.14
CA LYS A 100 10.98 -2.51 -12.39
C LYS A 100 11.96 -1.33 -12.54
N PRO A 101 13.18 -1.38 -11.96
CA PRO A 101 13.74 -2.47 -11.18
C PRO A 101 13.15 -2.57 -9.76
N ILE A 102 12.78 -3.79 -9.36
CA ILE A 102 12.08 -4.04 -8.10
C ILE A 102 13.09 -4.04 -6.95
N THR A 103 13.11 -2.95 -6.17
CA THR A 103 13.93 -2.87 -4.96
C THR A 103 13.33 -3.71 -3.83
N PHE A 104 14.19 -4.27 -2.97
CA PHE A 104 13.74 -5.10 -1.84
C PHE A 104 12.79 -4.35 -0.89
N ASN A 105 13.08 -3.09 -0.58
CA ASN A 105 12.21 -2.25 0.27
C ASN A 105 10.81 -2.08 -0.34
N ARG A 106 10.71 -1.89 -1.67
CA ARG A 106 9.42 -1.74 -2.34
C ARG A 106 8.64 -3.06 -2.37
N PHE A 107 9.33 -4.18 -2.57
CA PHE A 107 8.79 -5.53 -2.50
C PHE A 107 8.20 -5.83 -1.12
N VAL A 108 8.95 -5.60 -0.03
CA VAL A 108 8.49 -5.83 1.35
C VAL A 108 7.21 -5.04 1.66
N ARG A 109 7.12 -3.79 1.20
CA ARG A 109 5.91 -2.97 1.38
C ARG A 109 4.69 -3.56 0.67
N ALA A 110 4.85 -4.04 -0.57
CA ALA A 110 3.77 -4.65 -1.31
C ALA A 110 3.30 -5.96 -0.66
N VAL A 111 4.24 -6.82 -0.24
CA VAL A 111 3.96 -8.05 0.49
C VAL A 111 3.19 -7.78 1.78
N ASN A 112 3.62 -6.81 2.58
CA ASN A 112 2.93 -6.47 3.83
C ASN A 112 1.48 -6.00 3.61
N LYS A 113 1.18 -5.34 2.48
CA LYS A 113 -0.21 -5.03 2.11
C LYS A 113 -0.98 -6.31 1.74
N ALA A 114 -0.38 -7.19 0.95
CA ALA A 114 -0.98 -8.47 0.57
C ALA A 114 -1.29 -9.35 1.78
N VAL A 115 -0.41 -9.43 2.77
CA VAL A 115 -0.66 -10.17 4.02
C VAL A 115 -1.91 -9.64 4.73
N LYS A 116 -2.03 -8.31 4.88
CA LYS A 116 -3.21 -7.70 5.50
C LYS A 116 -4.50 -7.97 4.74
N TRP A 117 -4.42 -8.08 3.41
CA TRP A 117 -5.56 -8.38 2.55
C TRP A 117 -5.98 -9.85 2.70
N LEU A 118 -5.02 -10.77 2.67
CA LEU A 118 -5.25 -12.20 2.92
C LEU A 118 -5.87 -12.46 4.30
N SER A 119 -5.42 -11.76 5.34
CA SER A 119 -6.01 -11.86 6.69
C SER A 119 -7.43 -11.32 6.79
N ARG A 120 -7.91 -10.53 5.83
CA ARG A 120 -9.31 -10.05 5.79
C ARG A 120 -10.25 -11.08 5.16
N ASN A 121 -9.79 -11.84 4.16
CA ASN A 121 -10.61 -12.84 3.48
C ASN A 121 -10.82 -14.12 4.31
N ASP A 122 -9.95 -14.41 5.28
CA ASP A 122 -10.06 -15.58 6.17
C ASP A 122 -11.00 -15.34 7.37
N ASN A 123 -11.50 -14.10 7.54
CA ASN A 123 -12.20 -13.65 8.74
C ASN A 123 -13.71 -13.40 8.56
N SER A 124 -14.37 -14.05 7.60
CA SER A 124 -15.84 -14.03 7.47
C SER A 124 -16.60 -14.73 8.62
N LEU A 125 -15.91 -15.21 9.67
CA LEU A 125 -16.51 -15.80 10.88
C LEU A 125 -15.98 -15.23 12.21
N LYS A 126 -15.15 -14.17 12.22
CA LYS A 126 -14.57 -13.59 13.45
C LYS A 126 -14.89 -12.10 13.69
N GLU A 127 -15.85 -11.55 12.96
CA GLU A 127 -16.19 -10.12 13.02
C GLU A 127 -17.00 -9.66 14.26
N MET A 128 -17.12 -10.45 15.33
CA MET A 128 -17.83 -9.98 16.54
C MET A 128 -16.95 -9.63 17.74
N GLU A 129 -15.64 -9.91 17.74
CA GLU A 129 -14.81 -9.63 18.93
C GLU A 129 -13.62 -8.67 18.71
N GLU A 130 -13.06 -8.54 17.50
CA GLU A 130 -11.81 -7.79 17.30
C GLU A 130 -11.97 -6.30 16.89
N ALA A 131 -13.19 -5.79 16.83
CA ALA A 131 -13.46 -4.34 16.70
C ALA A 131 -13.01 -3.53 17.94
N LYS A 132 -12.57 -4.19 19.01
CA LYS A 132 -12.06 -3.53 20.23
C LYS A 132 -10.53 -3.50 20.33
N GLU A 133 -9.78 -4.37 19.65
CA GLU A 133 -8.33 -4.46 19.84
C GLU A 133 -7.50 -3.58 18.90
N SER A 134 -8.03 -3.24 17.72
CA SER A 134 -7.35 -2.32 16.79
C SER A 134 -7.43 -0.83 17.20
N VAL A 135 -8.29 -0.48 18.16
CA VAL A 135 -8.36 0.89 18.70
C VAL A 135 -7.31 1.12 19.80
N ALA A 136 -6.92 0.07 20.53
CA ALA A 136 -5.96 0.17 21.64
C ALA A 136 -4.49 0.28 21.19
N GLN A 137 -4.11 -0.27 20.04
CA GLN A 137 -2.70 -0.31 19.61
C GLN A 137 -2.21 0.97 18.89
N ALA A 138 -3.15 1.83 18.48
CA ALA A 138 -2.84 3.13 17.91
C ALA A 138 -2.38 4.16 18.97
N ASP A 139 -2.71 3.96 20.24
CA ASP A 139 -2.30 4.88 21.33
C ASP A 139 -0.81 4.72 21.72
N GLU A 140 -0.16 3.60 21.39
CA GLU A 140 1.26 3.38 21.69
C GLU A 140 2.21 3.47 20.48
N SER A 141 1.67 3.60 19.26
CA SER A 141 2.47 3.64 18.03
C SER A 141 3.18 4.99 17.86
N PHE A 142 4.50 4.98 17.65
CA PHE A 142 5.33 6.17 17.47
C PHE A 142 6.26 6.08 16.26
N ALA A 143 6.71 7.23 15.76
CA ALA A 143 7.73 7.32 14.71
C ALA A 143 8.79 8.37 15.07
N TYR A 144 10.02 8.14 14.60
CA TYR A 144 11.11 9.11 14.73
C TYR A 144 11.23 9.98 13.49
N PHE A 145 11.30 11.29 13.71
CA PHE A 145 11.48 12.30 12.69
C PHE A 145 12.75 13.09 12.95
N LYS A 146 13.55 13.30 11.90
CA LYS A 146 14.74 14.16 11.99
C LYS A 146 14.30 15.61 11.87
N VAL A 147 14.31 16.32 13.00
CA VAL A 147 13.98 17.76 13.08
C VAL A 147 15.29 18.47 13.37
N GLU A 148 15.75 19.30 12.44
CA GLU A 148 17.08 19.93 12.48
C GLU A 148 18.19 18.87 12.67
N ASN A 149 18.89 18.89 13.81
CA ASN A 149 19.99 17.99 14.14
C ASN A 149 19.63 16.93 15.19
N LYS A 150 18.35 16.73 15.51
CA LYS A 150 17.90 15.74 16.50
C LYS A 150 16.82 14.81 15.96
N MET A 151 16.76 13.61 16.52
CA MET A 151 15.66 12.66 16.29
C MET A 151 14.57 12.92 17.32
N VAL A 152 13.39 13.32 16.86
CA VAL A 152 12.22 13.58 17.69
C VAL A 152 11.27 12.40 17.57
N ARG A 153 10.92 11.78 18.70
CA ARG A 153 9.88 10.74 18.78
C ARG A 153 8.52 11.43 18.82
N LEU A 154 7.64 11.12 17.87
CA LEU A 154 6.25 11.57 17.87
C LEU A 154 5.32 10.37 17.95
N MET A 155 4.32 10.45 18.83
CA MET A 155 3.22 9.49 18.84
C MET A 155 2.39 9.72 17.58
N LEU A 156 2.03 8.67 16.87
CA LEU A 156 1.22 8.78 15.66
C LEU A 156 -0.17 9.33 15.97
N ALA A 157 -0.71 9.02 17.14
CA ALA A 157 -1.96 9.57 17.64
C ALA A 157 -1.91 11.10 17.81
N ASP A 158 -0.75 11.69 18.12
CA ASP A 158 -0.60 13.14 18.31
C ASP A 158 -0.45 13.91 16.99
N ILE A 159 -0.14 13.22 15.89
CA ILE A 159 0.02 13.86 14.58
C ILE A 159 -1.36 14.11 13.97
N ILE A 160 -1.67 15.39 13.74
CA ILE A 160 -2.94 15.84 13.16
C ILE A 160 -2.87 15.85 11.63
N ALA A 161 -1.80 16.46 11.09
CA ALA A 161 -1.61 16.60 9.65
C ALA A 161 -0.13 16.79 9.32
N ALA A 162 0.20 16.65 8.04
CA ALA A 162 1.50 17.01 7.50
C ALA A 162 1.32 17.82 6.21
N GLU A 163 2.07 18.91 6.08
CA GLU A 163 2.02 19.84 4.96
C GLU A 163 3.38 19.96 4.28
N SER A 164 3.42 19.86 2.97
CA SER A 164 4.61 20.09 2.17
C SER A 164 4.91 21.60 2.06
N GLN A 165 6.10 22.01 2.48
CA GLN A 165 6.62 23.38 2.37
C GLN A 165 7.99 23.35 1.68
N GLY A 166 7.98 23.34 0.34
CA GLY A 166 9.19 23.20 -0.47
C GLY A 166 9.88 21.85 -0.23
N HIS A 167 11.14 21.88 0.21
CA HIS A 167 11.94 20.68 0.53
C HIS A 167 11.68 20.13 1.94
N TYR A 168 10.81 20.78 2.71
CA TYR A 168 10.45 20.37 4.05
C TYR A 168 9.00 19.90 4.11
N VAL A 169 8.71 19.09 5.12
CA VAL A 169 7.35 18.78 5.53
C VAL A 169 7.16 19.25 6.95
N LYS A 170 6.14 20.08 7.15
CA LYS A 170 5.69 20.54 8.45
C LYS A 170 4.68 19.54 8.99
N ILE A 171 5.02 18.89 10.10
CA ILE A 171 4.15 17.98 10.84
C ILE A 171 3.44 18.78 11.92
N TYR A 172 2.11 18.74 11.91
CA TYR A 172 1.25 19.38 12.89
C TYR A 172 0.90 18.38 13.99
N THR A 173 1.11 18.79 15.25
CA THR A 173 0.63 18.07 16.43
C THR A 173 -0.20 18.99 17.32
N ALA A 174 -0.86 18.45 18.34
CA ALA A 174 -1.65 19.24 19.28
C ALA A 174 -0.80 20.22 20.12
N LYS A 175 0.49 19.91 20.34
CA LYS A 175 1.39 20.72 21.20
C LYS A 175 2.23 21.70 20.39
N GLU A 176 2.90 21.20 19.36
CA GLU A 176 3.83 21.99 18.56
C GLU A 176 3.95 21.46 17.12
N ASN A 177 4.57 22.24 16.25
CA ASN A 177 4.81 21.85 14.86
C ASN A 177 6.28 21.50 14.66
N HIS A 178 6.53 20.48 13.85
CA HIS A 178 7.90 20.01 13.56
C HIS A 178 8.20 20.12 12.07
N LEU A 179 9.32 20.73 11.71
CA LEU A 179 9.77 20.83 10.33
C LEU A 179 10.81 19.74 10.03
N VAL A 180 10.49 18.88 9.07
CA VAL A 180 11.32 17.70 8.71
C VAL A 180 11.83 17.86 7.29
N TYR A 181 13.13 17.64 7.07
CA TYR A 181 13.73 17.68 5.74
C TYR A 181 13.51 16.35 5.00
N GLN A 182 12.34 16.22 4.36
CA GLN A 182 11.97 15.11 3.47
C GLN A 182 10.81 15.56 2.58
N SER A 183 10.55 14.83 1.49
CA SER A 183 9.36 15.09 0.68
C SER A 183 8.09 14.53 1.33
N ILE A 184 6.93 15.10 0.98
CA ILE A 184 5.65 14.60 1.48
C ILE A 184 5.33 13.18 1.03
N SER A 185 5.77 12.78 -0.17
CA SER A 185 5.60 11.40 -0.65
C SER A 185 6.47 10.41 0.15
N GLN A 186 7.69 10.80 0.52
CA GLN A 186 8.54 9.98 1.41
C GLN A 186 7.92 9.86 2.81
N LEU A 187 7.27 10.92 3.31
CA LEU A 187 6.55 10.86 4.57
C LEU A 187 5.34 9.93 4.48
N GLU A 188 4.53 10.04 3.43
CA GLU A 188 3.35 9.19 3.17
C GLU A 188 3.71 7.69 3.23
N GLU A 189 4.82 7.32 2.59
CA GLU A 189 5.31 5.94 2.56
C GLU A 189 5.68 5.37 3.94
N ARG A 190 5.98 6.23 4.91
CA ARG A 190 6.36 5.86 6.29
C ARG A 190 5.18 5.86 7.25
N LEU A 191 4.07 6.49 6.88
CA LEU A 191 2.89 6.63 7.72
C LEU A 191 1.91 5.47 7.45
N PRO A 192 1.27 4.89 8.49
CA PRO A 192 0.27 3.85 8.29
C PRO A 192 -0.94 4.38 7.51
N SER A 193 -1.23 3.80 6.36
CA SER A 193 -2.35 4.20 5.48
C SER A 193 -3.74 3.99 6.10
N GLY A 194 -3.84 3.21 7.19
CA GLY A 194 -5.06 3.05 7.97
C GLY A 194 -5.31 4.17 8.98
N ILE A 195 -4.36 5.10 9.15
CA ILE A 195 -4.44 6.24 10.09
C ILE A 195 -4.26 7.55 9.33
N PHE A 196 -3.41 7.56 8.31
CA PHE A 196 -3.09 8.75 7.54
C PHE A 196 -3.56 8.63 6.09
N ILE A 197 -4.18 9.69 5.59
CA ILE A 197 -4.62 9.80 4.20
C ILE A 197 -4.04 11.03 3.54
N ARG A 198 -3.53 10.88 2.31
CA ARG A 198 -3.19 12.02 1.47
C ARG A 198 -4.45 12.56 0.78
N CYS A 199 -4.82 13.78 1.13
CA CYS A 199 -6.00 14.46 0.59
C CYS A 199 -5.66 15.55 -0.42
N HIS A 200 -4.39 15.94 -0.53
CA HIS A 200 -3.90 16.95 -1.47
C HIS A 200 -2.45 16.67 -1.86
N ARG A 201 -1.97 17.28 -2.95
CA ARG A 201 -0.55 17.17 -3.36
C ARG A 201 0.42 17.60 -2.26
N SER A 202 -0.03 18.51 -1.39
CA SER A 202 0.73 19.08 -0.29
C SER A 202 0.23 18.68 1.10
N PHE A 203 -0.79 17.83 1.24
CA PHE A 203 -1.33 17.50 2.57
C PHE A 203 -1.62 16.02 2.78
N ILE A 204 -1.22 15.54 3.95
CA ILE A 204 -1.60 14.26 4.55
C ILE A 204 -2.32 14.58 5.86
N ILE A 205 -3.44 13.92 6.14
CA ILE A 205 -4.24 14.13 7.35
C ILE A 205 -4.39 12.81 8.10
N ASN A 206 -4.34 12.89 9.43
CA ASN A 206 -4.74 11.78 10.28
C ASN A 206 -6.27 11.73 10.37
N ILE A 207 -6.84 10.59 9.98
CA ILE A 207 -8.29 10.39 9.91
C ILE A 207 -8.98 10.55 11.26
N ARG A 208 -8.28 10.29 12.38
CA ARG A 208 -8.82 10.41 13.74
C ARG A 208 -9.04 11.86 14.15
N HIS A 209 -8.37 12.80 13.50
CA HIS A 209 -8.45 14.23 13.79
C HIS A 209 -9.39 14.99 12.83
N ILE A 210 -10.10 14.28 11.94
CA ILE A 210 -11.11 14.88 11.07
C ILE A 210 -12.36 15.18 11.89
N ARG A 211 -12.74 16.45 11.98
CA ARG A 211 -13.99 16.88 12.64
C ARG A 211 -15.15 16.97 11.67
N ALA A 212 -14.88 17.49 10.48
CA ALA A 212 -15.86 17.69 9.44
C ALA A 212 -15.20 17.57 8.08
N MET A 213 -15.99 17.23 7.07
CA MET A 213 -15.50 17.10 5.70
C MET A 213 -16.60 17.45 4.72
N THR A 214 -16.22 18.09 3.64
CA THR A 214 -17.08 18.35 2.49
C THR A 214 -16.47 17.72 1.23
N TYR A 215 -17.12 17.89 0.09
CA TYR A 215 -16.58 17.47 -1.20
C TYR A 215 -15.31 18.23 -1.62
N HIS A 216 -15.00 19.35 -0.97
CA HIS A 216 -13.94 20.27 -1.36
C HIS A 216 -12.85 20.42 -0.31
N HIS A 217 -13.11 20.12 0.95
CA HIS A 217 -12.15 20.32 2.03
C HIS A 217 -12.40 19.39 3.22
N ILE A 218 -11.34 19.14 3.98
CA ILE A 218 -11.32 18.42 5.26
C ILE A 218 -11.03 19.43 6.37
N GLU A 219 -11.76 19.35 7.47
CA GLU A 219 -11.58 20.20 8.65
C GLU A 219 -11.09 19.35 9.83
N THR A 220 -10.05 19.83 10.48
CA THR A 220 -9.49 19.31 11.74
C THR A 220 -9.61 20.38 12.82
N ASP A 221 -9.15 20.10 14.04
CA ASP A 221 -9.14 21.11 15.13
C ASP A 221 -8.35 22.38 14.79
N ILE A 222 -7.33 22.28 13.93
CA ILE A 222 -6.36 23.35 13.70
C ILE A 222 -6.23 23.78 12.23
N LEU A 223 -6.74 22.98 11.29
CA LEU A 223 -6.55 23.18 9.87
C LEU A 223 -7.81 22.89 9.06
N LYS A 224 -8.00 23.70 8.02
CA LYS A 224 -8.94 23.46 6.92
C LYS A 224 -8.15 23.22 5.65
N VAL A 225 -8.21 22.00 5.13
CA VAL A 225 -7.34 21.51 4.06
C VAL A 225 -8.16 21.21 2.80
N PRO A 226 -7.81 21.76 1.63
CA PRO A 226 -8.52 21.47 0.40
C PRO A 226 -8.28 20.01 -0.06
N ILE A 227 -9.30 19.41 -0.66
CA ILE A 227 -9.19 18.11 -1.31
C ILE A 227 -8.76 18.33 -2.76
N GLY A 228 -7.57 17.82 -3.11
CA GLY A 228 -7.07 17.88 -4.48
C GLY A 228 -7.91 17.00 -5.41
N ARG A 229 -8.08 17.42 -6.67
CA ARG A 229 -8.92 16.71 -7.65
C ARG A 229 -8.55 15.21 -7.77
N SER A 230 -7.26 14.91 -7.84
CA SER A 230 -6.73 13.54 -7.92
C SER A 230 -6.87 12.71 -6.65
N TYR A 231 -7.27 13.33 -5.52
CA TYR A 231 -7.35 12.68 -4.21
C TYR A 231 -8.78 12.49 -3.72
N LYS A 232 -9.79 12.96 -4.49
CA LYS A 232 -11.20 12.87 -4.12
C LYS A 232 -11.65 11.43 -3.88
N ALA A 233 -11.27 10.50 -4.76
CA ALA A 233 -11.65 9.09 -4.66
C ALA A 233 -11.11 8.45 -3.36
N SER A 234 -9.83 8.68 -3.04
CA SER A 234 -9.21 8.19 -1.80
C SER A 234 -9.92 8.71 -0.55
N VAL A 235 -10.33 9.99 -0.58
CA VAL A 235 -11.03 10.63 0.54
C VAL A 235 -12.48 10.15 0.66
N GLN A 236 -13.18 9.92 -0.46
CA GLN A 236 -14.56 9.40 -0.45
C GLN A 236 -14.69 8.02 0.17
N HIS A 237 -13.66 7.17 0.07
CA HIS A 237 -13.69 5.84 0.68
C HIS A 237 -13.74 5.87 2.22
N ILE A 238 -13.31 6.97 2.84
CA ILE A 238 -13.44 7.19 4.29
C ILE A 238 -14.89 7.56 4.66
N ILE A 239 -15.64 8.21 3.75
CA ILE A 239 -17.02 8.69 3.98
C ILE A 239 -18.03 7.54 3.98
N ALA A 240 -17.75 6.47 3.26
CA ALA A 240 -18.68 5.35 3.06
C ALA A 240 -18.67 4.32 4.20
N LYS A 241 -17.96 4.59 5.30
CA LYS A 241 -17.83 3.76 6.49
C LYS A 241 -18.39 4.48 7.70
#